data_AF-A0A521WVJ3-F1
#
_entry.id   AF-A0A521WVJ3-F1
#
_cell.length_a   1.000
_cell.length_b   1.000
_cell.length_c   1.000
_cell.angle_alpha   90.00
_cell.angle_beta   90.00
_cell.angle_gamma   90.00
#
_symmetry.space_group_name_H-M   'P 1'
#
loop_
_entity.id
_entity.type
_entity.pdbx_description
1 polymer ?
#
loop_
_entity_poly.entity_id
_entity_poly.type
_entity_poly.pdbx_seq_one_letter_code
_entity_poly.pdbx_strand_id
1 'polypeptide(L)'
;MPDICRFYGILIRMFLIDREHPPRHIHIKYGEHEAVMELINLNIIDGSLPKKCRQLVREWTELHQDELIEMGIFKNFILLPLWSKENET
;
A
#
# COMPACT_ATOMS: atom_id res chain seq x y z
N MET A 1 -0.10 -8.07 10.67
CA MET A 1 0.28 -7.46 9.40
C MET A 1 1.71 -6.97 9.51
N PRO A 2 2.64 -7.47 8.69
CA PRO A 2 3.93 -6.84 8.54
C PRO A 2 3.80 -5.46 7.88
N ASP A 3 4.74 -4.59 8.22
CA ASP A 3 4.90 -3.29 7.60
C ASP A 3 5.64 -3.48 6.28
N ILE A 4 5.07 -2.96 5.19
CA ILE A 4 5.68 -3.01 3.86
C ILE A 4 6.53 -1.77 3.61
N CYS A 5 5.97 -0.61 3.96
CA CYS A 5 6.59 0.67 3.65
C CYS A 5 6.20 1.72 4.68
N ARG A 6 7.10 2.67 4.90
CA ARG A 6 6.90 3.84 5.76
C ARG A 6 7.51 5.06 5.09
N PHE A 7 6.72 6.11 4.89
CA PHE A 7 7.19 7.37 4.32
C PHE A 7 6.29 8.53 4.74
N TYR A 8 6.84 9.73 4.97
CA TYR A 8 6.07 10.93 5.37
C TYR A 8 5.08 10.74 6.55
N GLY A 9 5.39 9.82 7.48
CA GLY A 9 4.47 9.47 8.58
C GLY A 9 3.30 8.56 8.19
N ILE A 10 3.25 8.12 6.93
CA ILE A 10 2.32 7.15 6.38
C ILE A 10 2.92 5.77 6.59
N LEU A 11 2.12 4.87 7.16
CA LEU A 11 2.47 3.49 7.41
C LEU A 11 1.58 2.59 6.55
N ILE A 12 2.21 1.76 5.70
CA ILE A 12 1.53 0.82 4.82
C ILE A 12 1.78 -0.61 5.28
N ARG A 13 0.70 -1.36 5.41
CA ARG A 13 0.68 -2.75 5.88
C ARG A 13 -0.19 -3.60 4.95
N MET A 14 0.11 -4.89 4.87
CA MET A 14 -0.72 -5.85 4.14
C MET A 14 -0.78 -7.17 4.90
N PHE A 15 -1.91 -7.87 4.81
CA PHE A 15 -2.01 -9.26 5.20
C PHE A 15 -1.70 -10.16 4.01
N LEU A 16 -0.89 -11.19 4.22
CA LEU A 16 -0.75 -12.29 3.27
C LEU A 16 -1.83 -13.31 3.60
N ILE A 17 -2.93 -13.33 2.86
CA ILE A 17 -4.01 -14.32 3.04
C ILE A 17 -3.89 -15.37 1.91
N ASP A 18 -4.17 -16.63 2.25
CA ASP A 18 -4.09 -17.77 1.34
C ASP A 18 -5.07 -17.66 0.14
N ARG A 19 -4.71 -18.38 -0.93
CA ARG A 19 -5.19 -18.29 -2.33
C ARG A 19 -6.71 -18.22 -2.61
N GLU A 20 -7.57 -18.40 -1.62
CA GLU A 20 -9.01 -18.65 -1.81
C GLU A 20 -9.88 -17.38 -1.78
N HIS A 21 -9.36 -16.27 -1.27
CA HIS A 21 -10.01 -14.95 -1.19
C HIS A 21 -8.93 -13.85 -1.21
N PRO A 22 -9.16 -12.57 -1.55
CA PRO A 22 -10.10 -11.88 -2.44
C PRO A 22 -9.28 -10.75 -3.17
N PRO A 23 -9.78 -9.52 -3.46
CA PRO A 23 -8.93 -8.43 -3.94
C PRO A 23 -7.88 -8.06 -2.89
N ARG A 24 -6.63 -7.93 -3.34
CA ARG A 24 -5.47 -7.60 -2.53
C ARG A 24 -5.61 -6.14 -2.11
N HIS A 25 -5.55 -5.83 -0.82
CA HIS A 25 -5.71 -4.48 -0.30
C HIS A 25 -4.58 -4.16 0.68
N ILE A 26 -4.27 -2.88 0.81
CA ILE A 26 -3.32 -2.36 1.79
C ILE A 26 -4.06 -1.58 2.88
N HIS A 27 -3.55 -1.67 4.10
CA HIS A 27 -3.97 -0.82 5.20
C HIS A 27 -2.99 0.32 5.36
N ILE A 28 -3.54 1.51 5.54
CA ILE A 28 -2.81 2.76 5.58
C ILE A 28 -3.13 3.44 6.90
N LYS A 29 -2.09 3.88 7.61
CA LYS A 29 -2.22 4.69 8.82
C LYS A 29 -1.44 6.00 8.67
N TYR A 30 -2.08 7.12 8.98
CA TYR A 30 -1.49 8.46 8.99
C TYR A 30 -2.04 9.29 10.15
N GLY A 31 -1.26 9.42 11.22
CA GLY A 31 -1.74 10.00 12.49
C GLY A 31 -2.94 9.20 13.03
N GLU A 32 -4.06 9.90 13.24
CA GLU A 32 -5.34 9.32 13.67
C GLU A 32 -6.18 8.75 12.50
N HIS A 33 -5.74 8.94 11.25
CA HIS A 33 -6.47 8.46 10.09
C HIS A 33 -6.04 7.04 9.73
N GLU A 34 -7.04 6.19 9.45
CA GLU A 34 -6.85 4.83 8.95
C GLU A 34 -7.74 4.60 7.73
N ALA A 35 -7.23 3.87 6.74
CA ALA A 35 -7.97 3.50 5.55
C ALA A 35 -7.48 2.18 4.95
N VAL A 36 -8.35 1.56 4.16
CA VAL A 36 -8.07 0.36 3.37
C VAL A 36 -8.21 0.71 1.89
N MET A 37 -7.16 0.46 1.11
CA MET A 37 -7.14 0.67 -0.33
C MET A 37 -7.07 -0.67 -1.05
N GLU A 38 -7.97 -0.92 -2.00
CA GLU A 38 -7.88 -2.08 -2.90
C GLU A 38 -6.85 -1.85 -4.01
N LEU A 39 -6.15 -2.91 -4.41
CA LEU A 39 -5.01 -2.84 -5.32
C LEU A 39 -5.38 -2.99 -6.81
N ILE A 40 -6.64 -3.02 -7.21
CA ILE A 40 -7.05 -3.09 -8.63
C ILE A 40 -7.32 -1.69 -9.20
N ASN A 41 -8.17 -0.90 -8.54
CA ASN A 41 -8.52 0.46 -8.99
C ASN A 41 -7.98 1.56 -8.05
N LEU A 42 -7.26 1.17 -6.99
CA LEU A 42 -6.66 2.07 -6.00
C LEU A 42 -7.71 2.95 -5.29
N ASN A 43 -8.89 2.38 -5.07
CA ASN A 43 -9.97 3.02 -4.34
C ASN A 43 -9.86 2.75 -2.83
N ILE A 44 -10.22 3.75 -2.04
CA ILE A 44 -10.46 3.54 -0.62
C ILE A 44 -11.79 2.81 -0.46
N ILE A 45 -11.75 1.61 0.10
CA ILE A 45 -12.92 0.76 0.32
C ILE A 45 -13.40 0.78 1.77
N ASP A 46 -12.54 1.25 2.69
CA ASP A 46 -12.89 1.46 4.10
C ASP A 46 -12.03 2.60 4.70
N GLY A 47 -12.59 3.29 5.69
CA GLY A 47 -11.94 4.40 6.38
C GLY A 47 -11.76 5.66 5.53
N SER A 48 -10.82 6.53 5.91
CA SER A 48 -10.57 7.78 5.20
C SER A 48 -9.16 8.32 5.43
N LEU A 49 -8.66 9.07 4.45
CA LEU A 49 -7.38 9.78 4.52
C LEU A 49 -7.59 11.24 4.13
N PRO A 50 -6.80 12.17 4.70
CA PRO A 50 -6.69 13.52 4.18
C PRO A 50 -6.31 13.50 2.70
N LYS A 51 -6.86 14.44 1.91
CA LYS A 51 -6.71 14.46 0.44
C LYS A 51 -5.26 14.28 -0.04
N LYS A 52 -4.31 14.98 0.59
CA LYS A 52 -2.88 14.88 0.25
C LYS A 52 -2.29 13.50 0.54
N CYS A 53 -2.61 12.93 1.71
CA CYS A 53 -2.17 11.58 2.07
C CYS A 53 -2.75 10.54 1.09
N ARG A 54 -4.04 10.66 0.75
CA ARG A 54 -4.68 9.76 -0.22
C ARG A 54 -3.99 9.80 -1.59
N GLN A 55 -3.64 10.99 -2.06
CA GLN A 55 -2.95 11.16 -3.34
C GLN A 55 -1.55 10.52 -3.32
N LEU A 56 -0.74 10.82 -2.28
CA LEU A 56 0.60 10.24 -2.14
C LEU A 56 0.58 8.71 -2.06
N VAL A 57 -0.35 8.15 -1.29
CA VAL A 57 -0.50 6.70 -1.19
C VAL A 57 -0.93 6.10 -2.52
N ARG A 58 -1.86 6.75 -3.24
CA ARG A 58 -2.30 6.26 -4.56
C ARG A 58 -1.14 6.23 -5.55
N GLU A 59 -0.39 7.32 -5.67
CA GLU A 59 0.78 7.42 -6.55
C GLU A 59 1.85 6.37 -6.19
N TRP A 60 2.13 6.20 -4.89
CA TRP A 60 3.04 5.15 -4.43
C TRP A 60 2.51 3.75 -4.76
N THR A 61 1.21 3.50 -4.55
CA THR A 61 0.61 2.18 -4.78
C THR A 61 0.56 1.86 -6.27
N GLU A 62 0.32 2.84 -7.13
CA GLU A 62 0.34 2.70 -8.59
C GLU A 62 1.74 2.31 -9.08
N LEU A 63 2.79 2.94 -8.54
CA LEU A 63 4.17 2.62 -8.88
C LEU A 63 4.59 1.19 -8.47
N HIS A 64 4.02 0.65 -7.38
CA HIS A 64 4.38 -0.67 -6.83
C HIS A 64 3.24 -1.69 -6.95
N GLN A 65 2.25 -1.42 -7.80
CA GLN A 65 1.00 -2.19 -7.83
C GLN A 65 1.25 -3.66 -8.16
N ASP A 66 2.07 -3.91 -9.19
CA ASP A 66 2.42 -5.26 -9.63
C ASP A 66 3.18 -6.03 -8.56
N GLU A 67 4.14 -5.38 -7.89
CA GLU A 67 4.92 -5.96 -6.79
C GLU A 67 4.03 -6.31 -5.60
N LEU A 68 3.09 -5.44 -5.23
CA LEU A 68 2.13 -5.69 -4.15
C LEU A 68 1.17 -6.83 -4.51
N ILE A 69 0.75 -6.89 -5.77
CA ILE A 69 -0.09 -7.99 -6.28
C ILE A 69 0.68 -9.30 -6.18
N GLU A 70 1.92 -9.33 -6.67
CA GLU A 70 2.82 -10.48 -6.63
C GLU A 70 3.15 -10.90 -5.19
N MET A 71 3.45 -9.97 -4.30
CA MET A 71 3.67 -10.23 -2.87
C MET A 71 2.46 -10.86 -2.20
N GLY A 72 1.24 -10.54 -2.61
CA GLY A 72 0.08 -11.26 -2.10
C GLY A 72 -0.01 -12.69 -2.66
N ILE A 73 0.57 -12.97 -3.85
CA ILE A 73 0.51 -14.30 -4.52
C ILE A 73 1.56 -15.22 -3.91
N PHE A 74 2.75 -14.66 -3.65
CA PHE A 74 3.92 -15.33 -3.14
C PHE A 74 4.19 -14.84 -1.72
N LYS A 75 4.26 -15.75 -0.73
CA LYS A 75 4.50 -15.40 0.69
C LYS A 75 5.93 -14.90 0.98
N ASN A 76 6.50 -14.02 0.14
CA ASN A 76 7.86 -13.49 0.28
C ASN A 76 7.84 -11.97 0.54
N PHE A 77 8.51 -11.57 1.61
CA PHE A 77 8.77 -10.17 1.92
C PHE A 77 10.09 -9.75 1.28
N ILE A 78 10.02 -8.94 0.22
CA ILE A 78 11.13 -8.08 -0.18
C ILE A 78 10.74 -6.70 0.31
N LEU A 79 11.52 -6.10 1.21
CA LEU A 79 11.27 -4.72 1.63
C LEU A 79 11.41 -3.83 0.40
N LEU A 80 10.31 -3.21 -0.03
CA LEU A 80 10.36 -2.28 -1.17
C LEU A 80 11.29 -1.12 -0.81
N PRO A 81 12.19 -0.73 -1.74
CA PRO A 81 13.16 0.31 -1.45
C PRO A 81 12.44 1.59 -0.99
N LEU A 82 12.97 2.19 0.08
CA LEU A 82 12.47 3.45 0.61
C LEU A 82 12.47 4.48 -0.52
N TRP A 83 11.34 5.16 -0.72
CA TRP A 83 11.15 6.16 -1.77
C TRP A 83 12.29 7.20 -1.75
N SER A 84 13.09 7.22 -2.81
CA SER A 84 14.13 8.22 -3.10
C SER A 84 13.64 9.10 -4.26
N LYS A 85 13.87 10.41 -4.16
CA LYS A 85 13.52 11.41 -5.20
C LYS A 85 14.31 11.28 -6.51
N GLU A 86 15.05 10.20 -6.72
CA GLU A 86 16.03 10.08 -7.80
C GLU A 86 15.48 9.57 -9.15
N ASN A 87 14.16 9.33 -9.27
CA ASN A 87 13.54 8.83 -10.51
C ASN A 87 12.73 9.89 -11.28
N GLU A 88 13.07 11.17 -11.15
CA GLU A 88 12.62 12.21 -12.08
C GLU A 88 13.81 12.63 -12.98
N THR A 89 13.96 11.95 -14.12
CA THR A 89 14.69 12.43 -15.31
C THR A 89 13.86 12.19 -16.55
#